data_AF-A0A7V4J4Y1-F1
#
_entry.id   AF-A0A7V4J4Y1-F1
#
_cell.length_a   1.000
_cell.length_b   1.000
_cell.length_c   1.000
_cell.angle_alpha   90.00
_cell.angle_beta   90.00
_cell.angle_gamma   90.00
#
_symmetry.space_group_name_H-M   'P 1'
#
loop_
_entity.id
_entity.type
_entity.pdbx_description
1 polymer ?
#
loop_
_entity_poly.entity_id
_entity_poly.type
_entity_poly.pdbx_seq_one_letter_code
_entity_poly.pdbx_strand_id
1 'polypeptide(L)'
;MRVIPRRYVTCTGATLLVLALADAIILFVPLDALKLIAGLAMLFILPGLPWLSTLDWLGTRDGIERIVLLCGLSLAMAATALLGAVYWPGPFDLAAVLIALNAVTLGGVAGGAYRGWRKGDLLSPDSGKCSLADWSWPERRTLIVLLAVVVVATFLRWYTLGYGEFHEDELENM
;
A
#
# COMPACT_ATOMS: atom_id res chain seq x y z
N MET A 1 21.07 6.18 -27.85
CA MET A 1 20.41 5.23 -26.93
C MET A 1 20.54 5.78 -25.52
N ARG A 2 19.43 6.10 -24.84
CA ARG A 2 19.47 6.57 -23.44
C ARG A 2 19.50 5.34 -22.53
N VAL A 3 20.57 5.20 -21.74
CA VAL A 3 20.77 4.09 -20.81
C VAL A 3 19.81 4.28 -19.64
N ILE A 4 18.94 3.29 -19.39
CA ILE A 4 18.05 3.30 -18.23
C ILE A 4 18.90 3.08 -16.97
N PRO A 5 18.77 3.90 -15.91
CA PRO A 5 19.52 3.74 -14.68
C PRO A 5 19.22 2.38 -14.03
N ARG A 6 20.28 1.60 -13.78
CA ARG A 6 20.25 0.24 -13.20
C ARG A 6 19.42 0.14 -11.91
N ARG A 7 19.37 1.21 -11.10
CA ARG A 7 18.66 1.24 -9.81
C ARG A 7 17.13 1.37 -9.93
N TYR A 8 16.64 2.06 -10.96
CA TYR A 8 15.21 2.16 -11.21
C TYR A 8 14.62 0.81 -11.61
N VAL A 9 15.38 0.07 -12.42
CA VAL A 9 15.07 -1.31 -12.84
C VAL A 9 15.02 -2.24 -11.63
N THR A 10 15.92 -2.07 -10.65
CA THR A 10 15.92 -2.92 -9.44
C THR A 10 14.76 -2.61 -8.48
N CYS A 11 14.42 -1.34 -8.18
CA CYS A 11 13.29 -1.04 -7.29
C CYS A 11 11.96 -1.46 -7.95
N THR A 12 11.78 -1.18 -9.25
CA THR A 12 10.58 -1.61 -9.99
C THR A 12 10.48 -3.13 -10.11
N GLY A 13 11.59 -3.80 -10.46
CA GLY A 13 11.65 -5.26 -10.52
C GLY A 13 11.36 -5.90 -9.17
N ALA A 14 11.84 -5.32 -8.07
CA ALA A 14 11.54 -5.79 -6.73
C ALA A 14 10.04 -5.64 -6.39
N THR A 15 9.41 -4.50 -6.70
CA THR A 15 7.97 -4.31 -6.48
C THR A 15 7.16 -5.33 -7.27
N LEU A 16 7.50 -5.56 -8.54
CA LEU A 16 6.81 -6.56 -9.38
C LEU A 16 7.00 -7.99 -8.87
N LEU A 17 8.21 -8.32 -8.40
CA LEU A 17 8.50 -9.63 -7.83
C LEU A 17 7.72 -9.86 -6.53
N VAL A 18 7.66 -8.85 -5.65
CA VAL A 18 6.88 -8.95 -4.40
C VAL A 18 5.38 -9.03 -4.70
N LEU A 19 4.89 -8.30 -5.70
CA LEU A 19 3.49 -8.37 -6.14
C LEU A 19 3.14 -9.78 -6.63
N ALA A 20 3.93 -10.34 -7.54
CA ALA A 20 3.73 -11.69 -8.06
C ALA A 20 3.83 -12.76 -6.95
N LEU A 21 4.73 -12.56 -5.98
CA LEU A 21 4.88 -13.46 -4.84
C LEU A 21 3.68 -13.38 -3.88
N ALA A 22 3.15 -12.18 -3.64
CA ALA A 22 1.93 -12.00 -2.85
C ALA A 22 0.72 -12.68 -3.51
N ASP A 23 0.54 -12.50 -4.82
CA ASP A 23 -0.50 -13.21 -5.59
C ASP A 23 -0.34 -14.72 -5.49
N ALA A 24 0.87 -15.24 -5.70
CA ALA A 24 1.13 -16.67 -5.64
C ALA A 24 0.85 -17.24 -4.24
N ILE A 25 1.18 -16.51 -3.17
CA ILE A 25 0.85 -16.90 -1.80
C ILE A 25 -0.67 -16.95 -1.61
N ILE A 26 -1.39 -15.90 -2.04
CA ILE A 26 -2.84 -15.83 -1.87
C ILE A 26 -3.55 -16.95 -2.61
N LEU A 27 -3.11 -17.28 -3.84
CA LEU A 27 -3.77 -18.27 -4.70
C LEU A 27 -3.40 -19.72 -4.35
N PHE A 28 -2.14 -20.00 -4.03
CA PHE A 28 -1.64 -21.39 -3.99
C PHE A 28 -1.24 -21.89 -2.61
N VAL A 29 -1.01 -21.02 -1.62
CA VAL A 29 -0.53 -21.45 -0.31
C VAL A 29 -1.70 -21.81 0.61
N PRO A 30 -1.75 -23.02 1.22
CA PRO A 30 -2.83 -23.41 2.11
C PRO A 30 -2.70 -22.85 3.54
N LEU A 31 -1.59 -22.17 3.88
CA LEU A 31 -1.41 -21.54 5.18
C LEU A 31 -2.14 -20.19 5.28
N ASP A 32 -3.19 -20.15 6.12
CA ASP A 32 -4.00 -18.95 6.36
C ASP A 32 -3.20 -17.76 6.88
N ALA A 33 -2.23 -18.00 7.79
CA ALA A 33 -1.38 -16.95 8.31
C ALA A 33 -0.55 -16.27 7.22
N LEU A 34 -0.06 -17.03 6.24
CA LEU A 34 0.75 -16.49 5.14
C LEU A 34 -0.13 -15.71 4.15
N LYS A 35 -1.34 -16.21 3.88
CA LYS A 35 -2.37 -15.49 3.10
C LYS A 35 -2.76 -14.17 3.73
N LEU A 36 -2.94 -14.15 5.06
CA LEU A 36 -3.25 -12.93 5.79
C LEU A 36 -2.12 -11.90 5.68
N ILE A 37 -0.87 -12.32 5.86
CA ILE A 37 0.30 -11.43 5.71
C ILE A 37 0.39 -10.89 4.27
N ALA A 38 0.21 -11.74 3.26
CA ALA A 38 0.21 -11.31 1.86
C ALA A 38 -0.95 -10.35 1.54
N GLY A 39 -2.15 -10.63 2.06
CA GLY A 39 -3.31 -9.75 1.94
C GLY A 39 -3.10 -8.40 2.61
N LEU A 40 -2.52 -8.37 3.81
CA LEU A 40 -2.15 -7.12 4.48
C LEU A 40 -1.12 -6.33 3.67
N ALA A 41 -0.09 -6.98 3.13
CA ALA A 41 0.88 -6.31 2.28
C ALA A 41 0.21 -5.74 1.00
N MET A 42 -0.70 -6.49 0.37
CA MET A 42 -1.49 -6.09 -0.78
C MET A 42 -2.43 -4.91 -0.51
N LEU A 43 -2.92 -4.75 0.72
CA LEU A 43 -3.85 -3.67 1.07
C LEU A 43 -3.14 -2.41 1.60
N PHE A 44 -2.09 -2.58 2.41
CA PHE A 44 -1.50 -1.49 3.19
C PHE A 44 -0.16 -0.99 2.66
N ILE A 45 0.50 -1.73 1.75
CA ILE A 45 1.88 -1.43 1.35
C ILE A 45 2.01 -1.35 -0.17
N LEU A 46 1.68 -2.43 -0.87
CA LEU A 46 2.03 -2.60 -2.28
C LEU A 46 1.39 -1.57 -3.21
N PRO A 47 0.10 -1.22 -3.08
CA PRO A 47 -0.53 -0.26 -3.98
C PRO A 47 0.05 1.13 -3.78
N GLY A 48 0.26 1.61 -2.55
CA GLY A 48 0.71 2.98 -2.32
C GLY A 48 2.18 3.22 -2.65
N LEU A 49 3.03 2.20 -2.51
CA LEU A 49 4.48 2.33 -2.68
C LEU A 49 4.92 2.92 -4.04
N PRO A 50 4.47 2.39 -5.20
CA PRO A 50 4.85 2.98 -6.48
C PRO A 50 4.26 4.38 -6.66
N TRP A 51 3.05 4.64 -6.16
CA TRP A 51 2.39 5.94 -6.26
C TRP A 51 3.10 7.03 -5.46
N LEU A 52 3.67 6.73 -4.29
CA LEU A 52 4.49 7.71 -3.55
C LEU A 52 5.65 8.25 -4.38
N SER A 53 6.28 7.39 -5.18
CA SER A 53 7.34 7.81 -6.11
C SER A 53 6.81 8.68 -7.23
N THR A 54 5.60 8.39 -7.74
CA THR A 54 4.97 9.18 -8.81
C THR A 54 4.53 10.56 -8.38
N LEU A 55 4.12 10.72 -7.12
CA LEU A 55 3.54 11.96 -6.57
C LEU A 55 4.58 12.91 -5.99
N ASP A 56 5.87 12.54 -5.97
CA ASP A 56 6.95 13.33 -5.33
C ASP A 56 6.79 13.50 -3.81
N TRP A 57 5.92 12.71 -3.18
CA TRP A 57 5.72 12.73 -1.72
C TRP A 57 6.86 12.10 -0.94
N LEU A 58 7.90 11.60 -1.61
CA LEU A 58 9.18 11.18 -1.03
C LEU A 58 10.06 12.36 -0.57
N GLY A 59 9.60 13.62 -0.67
CA GLY A 59 10.34 14.78 -0.16
C GLY A 59 10.41 14.88 1.37
N THR A 60 9.51 14.20 2.09
CA THR A 60 9.44 14.23 3.56
C THR A 60 10.53 13.34 4.14
N ARG A 61 11.32 13.83 5.11
CA ARG A 61 12.40 13.03 5.75
C ARG A 61 11.93 12.23 6.96
N ASP A 62 10.77 12.59 7.51
CA ASP A 62 10.18 11.92 8.67
C ASP A 62 9.65 10.53 8.30
N GLY A 63 10.15 9.50 8.99
CA GLY A 63 9.73 8.12 8.79
C GLY A 63 8.26 7.89 9.10
N ILE A 64 7.71 8.56 10.12
CA ILE A 64 6.29 8.38 10.50
C ILE A 64 5.39 8.91 9.41
N GLU A 65 5.66 10.13 8.94
CA GLU A 65 4.86 10.76 7.89
C GLU A 65 4.81 9.85 6.65
N ARG A 66 5.95 9.25 6.27
CA ARG A 66 6.00 8.29 5.16
C ARG A 66 5.20 7.02 5.40
N ILE A 67 5.24 6.46 6.61
CA ILE A 67 4.46 5.25 6.94
C ILE A 67 2.97 5.58 6.88
N VAL A 68 2.55 6.71 7.45
CA VAL A 68 1.15 7.15 7.43
C VAL A 68 0.69 7.43 6.00
N LEU A 69 1.50 8.13 5.20
CA LEU A 69 1.22 8.38 3.79
C LEU A 69 1.19 7.09 2.96
N LEU A 70 2.12 6.17 3.21
CA LEU A 70 2.16 4.88 2.53
C LEU A 70 0.92 4.05 2.83
N CYS A 71 0.59 3.86 4.10
CA CYS A 71 -0.57 3.08 4.53
C CYS A 71 -1.87 3.74 4.06
N GLY A 72 -2.01 5.05 4.24
CA GLY A 72 -3.21 5.80 3.84
C GLY A 72 -3.42 5.80 2.33
N LEU A 73 -2.36 6.03 1.55
CA LEU A 73 -2.43 5.98 0.09
C LEU A 73 -2.70 4.56 -0.41
N SER A 74 -2.08 3.55 0.20
CA SER A 74 -2.34 2.15 -0.16
C SER A 74 -3.80 1.77 0.09
N LEU A 75 -4.37 2.16 1.23
CA LEU A 75 -5.78 1.95 1.54
C LEU A 75 -6.71 2.67 0.56
N ALA A 76 -6.41 3.92 0.21
CA ALA A 76 -7.20 4.66 -0.77
C ALA A 76 -7.14 3.99 -2.16
N MET A 77 -5.97 3.51 -2.57
CA MET A 77 -5.77 2.77 -3.82
C MET A 77 -6.44 1.40 -3.80
N ALA A 78 -6.40 0.70 -2.67
CA ALA A 78 -7.09 -0.57 -2.48
C ALA A 78 -8.61 -0.40 -2.48
N ALA A 79 -9.14 0.63 -1.81
CA ALA A 79 -10.56 0.95 -1.81
C ALA A 79 -11.07 1.31 -3.22
N THR A 80 -10.31 2.10 -3.97
CA THR A 80 -10.64 2.40 -5.38
C THR A 80 -10.54 1.18 -6.28
N ALA A 81 -9.54 0.31 -6.08
CA ALA A 81 -9.45 -0.98 -6.78
C ALA A 81 -10.66 -1.88 -6.46
N LEU A 82 -11.04 -1.98 -5.19
CA LEU A 82 -12.18 -2.79 -4.75
C LEU A 82 -13.50 -2.27 -5.33
N LEU A 83 -13.72 -0.95 -5.30
CA LEU A 83 -14.86 -0.32 -5.97
C LEU A 83 -14.85 -0.64 -7.46
N GLY A 84 -13.68 -0.55 -8.11
CA GLY A 84 -13.50 -0.94 -9.50
C GLY A 84 -13.89 -2.40 -9.77
N ALA A 85 -13.49 -3.32 -8.89
CA ALA A 85 -13.85 -4.74 -8.99
C ALA A 85 -15.35 -4.98 -8.76
N VAL A 86 -15.98 -4.27 -7.83
CA VAL A 86 -17.43 -4.37 -7.55
C VAL A 86 -18.27 -3.86 -8.72
N TYR A 87 -17.85 -2.77 -9.36
CA TYR A 87 -18.53 -2.21 -10.54
C TYR A 87 -18.13 -2.87 -11.85
N TRP A 88 -17.17 -3.80 -11.83
CA TRP A 88 -16.76 -4.52 -13.03
C TRP A 88 -17.87 -5.49 -13.48
N PRO A 89 -18.21 -5.55 -14.78
CA PRO A 89 -19.19 -6.50 -15.26
C PRO A 89 -18.66 -7.93 -15.11
N GLY A 90 -19.15 -8.66 -14.11
CA GLY A 90 -18.75 -10.04 -13.85
C GLY A 90 -19.11 -10.51 -12.43
N PRO A 91 -18.84 -11.79 -12.11
CA PRO A 91 -18.95 -12.28 -10.74
C PRO A 91 -17.89 -11.61 -9.86
N PHE A 92 -18.28 -11.21 -8.66
CA PHE A 92 -17.35 -10.70 -7.67
C PHE A 92 -16.58 -11.88 -7.04
N ASP A 93 -15.38 -12.13 -7.54
CA ASP A 93 -14.49 -13.19 -7.07
C ASP A 93 -13.12 -12.66 -6.62
N LEU A 94 -12.35 -13.52 -5.97
CA LEU A 94 -11.00 -13.20 -5.51
C LEU A 94 -10.08 -12.78 -6.67
N ALA A 95 -10.26 -13.37 -7.85
CA ALA A 95 -9.46 -13.07 -9.02
C ALA A 95 -9.68 -11.62 -9.50
N ALA A 96 -10.92 -11.16 -9.56
CA ALA A 96 -11.27 -9.78 -9.91
C ALA A 96 -10.64 -8.77 -8.95
N VAL A 97 -10.65 -9.07 -7.65
CA VAL A 97 -10.02 -8.21 -6.63
C VAL A 97 -8.50 -8.13 -6.83
N LEU A 98 -7.83 -9.27 -7.03
CA LEU A 98 -6.38 -9.30 -7.28
C LEU A 98 -6.02 -8.59 -8.58
N ILE A 99 -6.80 -8.78 -9.65
CA ILE A 99 -6.60 -8.08 -10.93
C ILE A 99 -6.73 -6.56 -10.74
N ALA A 100 -7.74 -6.10 -10.00
CA ALA A 100 -7.93 -4.68 -9.76
C ALA A 100 -6.77 -4.07 -8.94
N LEU A 101 -6.34 -4.75 -7.87
CA LEU A 101 -5.20 -4.32 -7.05
C LEU A 101 -3.90 -4.29 -7.85
N ASN A 102 -3.68 -5.30 -8.69
CA ASN A 102 -2.55 -5.36 -9.61
C ASN A 102 -2.59 -4.23 -10.63
N ALA A 103 -3.75 -3.96 -11.24
CA ALA A 103 -3.91 -2.88 -12.20
C ALA A 103 -3.57 -1.51 -11.59
N VAL A 104 -4.04 -1.23 -10.37
CA VAL A 104 -3.73 0.03 -9.67
C VAL A 104 -2.25 0.11 -9.29
N THR A 105 -1.65 -0.98 -8.81
CA THR A 105 -0.22 -1.02 -8.46
C THR A 105 0.67 -0.84 -9.69
N LEU A 106 0.34 -1.53 -10.79
CA LEU A 106 1.02 -1.39 -12.09
C LEU A 106 0.84 0.01 -12.67
N GLY A 107 -0.33 0.63 -12.47
CA GLY A 107 -0.58 2.03 -12.83
C GLY A 107 0.40 2.98 -12.17
N GLY A 108 0.68 2.78 -10.88
CA GLY A 108 1.70 3.55 -10.16
C GLY A 108 3.11 3.32 -10.72
N VAL A 109 3.46 2.06 -11.01
CA VAL A 109 4.77 1.72 -11.60
C VAL A 109 4.94 2.39 -12.97
N ALA A 110 3.94 2.27 -13.84
CA ALA A 110 3.93 2.88 -15.16
C ALA A 110 3.98 4.41 -15.09
N GLY A 111 3.22 5.02 -14.17
CA GLY A 111 3.24 6.46 -13.94
C GLY A 111 4.61 6.97 -13.50
N GLY A 112 5.30 6.22 -12.63
CA GLY A 112 6.66 6.53 -12.21
C GLY A 112 7.65 6.46 -13.37
N ALA A 113 7.52 5.44 -14.21
CA ALA A 113 8.40 5.23 -15.37
C ALA A 113 8.20 6.35 -16.40
N TYR A 114 6.95 6.71 -16.68
CA TYR A 114 6.60 7.79 -17.59
C TYR A 114 7.10 9.14 -17.09
N ARG A 115 6.94 9.44 -15.80
CA ARG A 115 7.43 10.68 -15.19
C ARG A 115 8.96 10.77 -15.23
N GLY A 116 9.65 9.68 -14.89
CA GLY A 116 11.12 9.60 -15.00
C GLY A 116 11.62 9.82 -16.43
N TRP A 117 10.91 9.26 -17.42
CA TRP A 117 11.21 9.49 -18.83
C TRP A 117 11.02 10.96 -19.25
N ARG A 118 9.94 11.61 -18.79
CA ARG A 118 9.60 12.99 -19.14
C ARG A 118 10.53 14.03 -18.51
N LYS A 119 10.89 13.89 -17.24
CA LYS A 119 11.73 14.87 -16.53
C LYS A 119 13.23 14.76 -16.88
N GLY A 120 13.66 13.71 -17.57
CA GLY A 120 15.10 13.45 -17.78
C GLY A 120 15.84 13.05 -16.49
N ASP A 121 15.13 12.96 -15.37
CA ASP A 121 15.64 12.59 -14.05
C ASP A 121 16.13 11.14 -13.95
N LEU A 122 15.92 10.31 -14.98
CA LEU A 122 16.55 8.99 -15.12
C LEU A 122 18.10 9.06 -15.09
N LEU A 123 18.68 10.25 -15.29
CA LEU A 123 20.13 10.46 -15.23
C LEU A 123 20.59 11.19 -13.96
N SER A 124 19.68 11.67 -13.12
CA SER A 124 20.03 12.31 -11.84
C SER A 124 20.37 11.21 -10.82
N PRO A 125 21.63 11.09 -10.37
CA PRO A 125 22.03 10.05 -9.41
C PRO A 125 21.33 10.16 -8.04
N ASP A 126 20.67 11.29 -7.76
CA ASP A 126 19.95 11.55 -6.51
C ASP A 126 18.43 11.29 -6.58
N SER A 127 17.80 11.24 -7.77
CA SER A 127 16.35 10.98 -7.90
C SER A 127 15.97 9.52 -7.60
N GLY A 128 16.98 8.62 -7.63
CA GLY A 128 16.84 7.18 -7.42
C GLY A 128 17.32 6.68 -6.06
N LYS A 129 17.49 7.56 -5.07
CA LYS A 129 17.73 7.12 -3.70
C LYS A 129 16.42 6.52 -3.15
N CYS A 130 16.18 5.23 -3.43
CA CYS A 130 15.47 4.30 -2.53
C CYS A 130 16.29 4.18 -1.21
N SER A 131 16.74 5.31 -0.63
CA SER A 131 17.60 5.36 0.55
C SER A 131 16.69 5.36 1.77
N LEU A 132 16.34 4.17 2.21
CA LEU A 132 15.85 3.92 3.58
C LEU A 132 16.84 4.46 4.64
N ALA A 133 18.08 4.79 4.25
CA ALA A 133 19.14 5.26 5.14
C ALA A 133 19.05 6.75 5.51
N ASP A 134 18.25 7.57 4.82
CA ASP A 134 18.02 8.98 5.18
C ASP A 134 16.71 9.19 5.97
N TRP A 135 16.16 8.13 6.59
CA TRP A 135 15.01 8.24 7.47
C TRP A 135 15.41 8.87 8.81
N SER A 136 14.93 10.08 9.06
CA SER A 136 14.95 10.63 10.41
C SER A 136 13.78 10.03 11.17
N TRP A 137 14.08 9.11 12.09
CA TRP A 137 13.09 8.62 13.03
C TRP A 137 12.89 9.63 14.15
N PRO A 138 11.65 9.88 14.57
CA PRO A 138 11.39 10.71 15.74
C PRO A 138 11.94 10.04 17.00
N GLU A 139 12.08 10.85 18.05
CA GLU A 139 12.63 10.42 19.32
C GLU A 139 11.86 9.18 19.87
N ARG A 140 12.59 8.25 20.51
CA ARG A 140 12.01 7.01 21.06
C ARG A 140 10.79 7.26 21.96
N ARG A 141 10.77 8.38 22.68
CA ARG A 141 9.64 8.79 23.53
C ARG A 141 8.37 9.02 22.72
N THR A 142 8.48 9.75 21.61
CA THR A 142 7.38 10.01 20.68
C THR A 142 6.84 8.72 20.09
N LEU A 143 7.71 7.78 19.72
CA LEU A 143 7.30 6.45 19.23
C LEU A 143 6.50 5.66 20.27
N ILE A 144 6.93 5.68 21.54
CA ILE A 144 6.21 5.00 22.64
C ILE A 144 4.83 5.64 22.85
N VAL A 145 4.74 6.97 22.84
CA VAL A 145 3.46 7.68 22.98
C VAL A 145 2.52 7.35 21.81
N LEU A 146 3.01 7.35 20.58
CA LEU A 146 2.23 6.96 19.41
C LEU A 146 1.75 5.51 19.49
N LEU A 147 2.62 4.59 19.90
CA LEU A 147 2.24 3.20 20.10
C LEU A 147 1.12 3.09 21.15
N ALA A 148 1.23 3.81 22.26
CA ALA A 148 0.19 3.85 23.28
C ALA A 148 -1.13 4.39 22.72
N VAL A 149 -1.09 5.47 21.93
CA VAL A 149 -2.29 6.02 21.26
C VAL A 149 -2.93 5.01 20.32
N VAL A 150 -2.14 4.31 19.50
CA VAL A 150 -2.65 3.28 18.58
C VAL A 150 -3.28 2.12 19.34
N VAL A 151 -2.67 1.67 20.44
CA VAL A 151 -3.23 0.60 21.28
C VAL A 151 -4.55 1.03 21.90
N VAL A 152 -4.62 2.23 22.48
CA VAL A 152 -5.85 2.77 23.08
C VAL A 152 -6.93 2.95 22.01
N ALA A 153 -6.59 3.52 20.85
CA ALA A 153 -7.53 3.71 19.75
C ALA A 153 -8.07 2.36 19.23
N THR A 154 -7.20 1.37 19.07
CA THR A 154 -7.59 0.01 18.62
C THR A 154 -8.51 -0.65 19.65
N PHE A 155 -8.17 -0.54 20.94
CA PHE A 155 -9.00 -1.05 22.03
C PHE A 155 -10.39 -0.40 22.02
N LEU A 156 -10.46 0.93 22.01
CA LEU A 156 -11.74 1.66 21.97
C LEU A 156 -12.56 1.31 20.71
N ARG A 157 -11.90 1.18 19.55
CA ARG A 157 -12.56 0.77 18.29
C ARG A 157 -13.11 -0.65 18.37
N TRP A 158 -12.35 -1.58 18.96
CA TRP A 158 -12.79 -2.97 19.13
C TRP A 158 -14.05 -3.08 19.99
N TYR A 159 -14.09 -2.37 21.12
CA TYR A 159 -15.26 -2.35 22.00
C TYR A 159 -16.49 -1.70 21.35
N THR A 160 -16.30 -0.73 20.46
CA THR A 160 -17.41 -0.04 19.78
C THR A 160 -17.94 -0.83 18.58
N LEU A 161 -17.10 -1.62 17.89
CA LEU A 161 -17.54 -2.53 16.82
C LEU A 161 -18.55 -3.55 17.35
N GLY A 162 -18.31 -4.11 18.53
CA GLY A 162 -19.25 -5.06 19.16
C GLY A 162 -20.58 -4.45 19.64
N TYR A 163 -20.72 -3.12 19.67
CA TYR A 163 -21.98 -2.45 20.05
C TYR A 163 -22.77 -1.91 18.85
N GLY A 164 -22.08 -1.58 17.75
CA GLY A 164 -22.73 -1.04 16.54
C GLY A 164 -23.50 -2.09 15.74
N GLU A 165 -23.03 -3.34 15.72
CA GLU A 165 -23.62 -4.42 14.92
C GLU A 165 -24.97 -4.93 15.48
N PHE A 166 -25.28 -4.69 16.75
CA PHE A 166 -26.54 -5.16 17.36
C PHE A 166 -27.63 -4.08 17.49
N HIS A 167 -27.28 -2.80 17.27
CA HIS A 167 -28.25 -1.71 17.43
C HIS A 167 -29.16 -1.51 16.21
N GLU A 168 -28.70 -1.86 15.00
CA GLU A 168 -29.54 -1.77 13.80
C GLU A 168 -30.55 -2.93 13.72
N ASP A 169 -30.20 -4.12 14.22
CA ASP A 169 -31.10 -5.28 14.26
C ASP A 169 -32.21 -5.17 15.34
N GLU A 170 -31.97 -4.43 16.43
CA GLU A 170 -32.98 -4.21 17.48
C GLU A 170 -34.02 -3.14 17.11
N LEU A 171 -33.69 -2.20 16.23
CA LEU A 171 -34.61 -1.15 15.74
C LEU A 171 -35.53 -1.64 14.61
N GLU A 172 -35.15 -2.68 13.86
CA GLU A 172 -35.96 -3.25 12.77
C GLU A 172 -37.02 -4.26 13.27
N ASN A 173 -36.93 -4.67 14.54
CA ASN A 173 -37.83 -5.64 15.17
C ASN A 173 -38.86 -5.02 16.15
N MET A 174 -39.03 -3.69 16.14
CA MET A 174 -40.07 -2.95 16.88
C MET A 174 -41.07 -2.30 15.94
#